data_AF-A0A377ZUS6-F1
#
_entry.id   AF-A0A377ZUS6-F1
#
_cell.length_a   1.000
_cell.length_b   1.000
_cell.length_c   1.000
_cell.angle_alpha   90.00
_cell.angle_beta   90.00
_cell.angle_gamma   90.00
#
_symmetry.space_group_name_H-M   'P 1'
#
loop_
_entity.id
_entity.type
_entity.pdbx_description
1 polymer ?
#
loop_
_entity_poly.entity_id
_entity_poly.type
_entity_poly.pdbx_seq_one_letter_code
_entity_poly.pdbx_strand_id
1 'polypeptide(L)'
;MREWQDIYTQLRQVVKELGLPINSEPAEYREIHTALLTGLLSHIGMKDADKQEFTGARNARFSIFPGSGLFKKPPKWTMVAELVETSRLWGVLPPALSRSGWSR
;
A
#
# COMPACT_ATOMS: atom_id res chain seq x y z
N MET A 1 -2.77 -10.91 -19.11
CA MET A 1 -4.15 -10.35 -19.22
C MET A 1 -5.22 -11.40 -18.91
N ARG A 2 -5.23 -12.57 -19.57
CA ARG A 2 -6.20 -13.66 -19.27
C ARG A 2 -6.13 -14.17 -17.83
N GLU A 3 -4.93 -14.47 -17.34
CA GLU A 3 -4.70 -14.94 -15.96
C GLU A 3 -5.29 -14.01 -14.89
N TRP A 4 -5.19 -12.69 -15.10
CA TRP A 4 -5.77 -11.71 -14.18
C TRP A 4 -7.30 -11.78 -14.17
N GLN A 5 -7.92 -11.92 -15.34
CA GLN A 5 -9.37 -12.07 -15.45
C GLN A 5 -9.85 -13.36 -14.78
N ASP A 6 -9.07 -14.44 -14.91
CA ASP A 6 -9.37 -15.73 -14.28
C ASP A 6 -9.29 -15.63 -12.75
N ILE A 7 -8.21 -15.06 -12.20
CA ILE A 7 -8.04 -14.83 -10.76
C ILE A 7 -9.16 -13.95 -10.21
N TYR A 8 -9.49 -12.86 -10.91
CA TYR A 8 -10.59 -11.99 -10.50
C TYR A 8 -11.92 -12.74 -10.46
N THR A 9 -12.19 -13.58 -11.46
CA THR A 9 -13.44 -14.36 -11.54
C THR A 9 -13.53 -15.36 -10.40
N GLN A 10 -12.43 -16.07 -10.11
CA GLN A 10 -12.35 -17.02 -8.98
C GLN A 10 -12.56 -16.32 -7.64
N LEU A 11 -11.87 -15.20 -7.39
CA LEU A 11 -12.03 -14.43 -6.16
C LEU A 11 -13.47 -13.93 -5.99
N ARG A 12 -14.07 -13.42 -7.07
CA ARG A 12 -15.47 -12.95 -7.06
C ARG A 12 -16.45 -14.08 -6.71
N GLN A 13 -16.20 -15.30 -7.16
CA GLN A 13 -17.04 -16.45 -6.84
C GLN A 13 -16.96 -16.76 -5.33
N VAL A 14 -15.76 -16.84 -4.77
CA VAL A 14 -15.56 -17.10 -3.33
C VAL A 14 -16.24 -16.03 -2.47
N VAL A 15 -16.10 -14.74 -2.83
CA VAL A 15 -16.75 -13.63 -2.12
C VAL A 15 -18.28 -13.77 -2.12
N LYS A 16 -18.88 -14.21 -3.23
CA LYS A 16 -20.32 -14.49 -3.32
C LYS A 16 -20.74 -15.67 -2.46
N GLU A 17 -19.97 -16.76 -2.47
CA GLU A 17 -20.23 -17.95 -1.65
C GLU A 17 -20.19 -17.63 -0.15
N LEU A 18 -19.31 -16.71 0.26
CA LEU A 18 -19.23 -16.19 1.63
C LEU A 18 -20.38 -15.22 1.99
N GLY A 19 -21.26 -14.86 1.04
CA GLY A 19 -22.35 -13.93 1.27
C GLY A 19 -21.91 -12.48 1.49
N LEU A 20 -20.69 -12.13 1.09
CA LEU A 20 -20.17 -10.77 1.27
C LEU A 20 -20.78 -9.83 0.22
N PRO A 21 -21.25 -8.63 0.61
CA PRO A 21 -21.80 -7.66 -0.33
C PRO A 21 -20.71 -7.16 -1.27
N ILE A 22 -21.00 -7.16 -2.57
CA ILE A 22 -20.11 -6.63 -3.59
C ILE A 22 -20.61 -5.24 -3.96
N ASN A 23 -19.72 -4.24 -3.91
CA ASN A 23 -20.04 -2.87 -4.28
C ASN A 23 -20.65 -2.80 -5.69
N SER A 24 -21.73 -2.03 -5.83
CA SER A 24 -22.37 -1.72 -7.11
C SER A 24 -21.73 -0.51 -7.80
N GLU A 25 -21.16 0.41 -7.00
CA GLU A 25 -20.45 1.59 -7.47
C GLU A 25 -18.93 1.43 -7.30
N PRO A 26 -18.11 2.08 -8.14
CA PRO A 26 -16.66 2.12 -7.95
C PRO A 26 -16.29 2.72 -6.58
N ALA A 27 -15.36 2.07 -5.87
CA ALA A 27 -14.87 2.56 -4.59
C ALA A 27 -13.99 3.80 -4.78
N GLU A 28 -14.14 4.77 -3.89
CA GLU A 28 -13.32 5.97 -3.86
C GLU A 28 -11.89 5.65 -3.43
N TYR A 29 -10.96 6.55 -3.76
CA TYR A 29 -9.54 6.38 -3.46
C TYR A 29 -9.29 5.97 -2.00
N ARG A 30 -9.92 6.68 -1.06
CA ARG A 30 -9.78 6.45 0.38
C ARG A 30 -10.28 5.07 0.81
N GLU A 31 -11.38 4.60 0.22
CA GLU A 31 -12.01 3.33 0.58
C GLU A 31 -11.12 2.15 0.15
N ILE A 32 -10.53 2.23 -1.05
CA ILE A 32 -9.55 1.27 -1.55
C ILE A 32 -8.36 1.17 -0.60
N HIS A 33 -7.84 2.32 -0.15
CA HIS A 33 -6.69 2.35 0.77
C HIS A 33 -7.05 1.76 2.13
N THR A 34 -8.22 2.11 2.64
CA THR A 34 -8.70 1.59 3.92
C THR A 34 -8.85 0.08 3.87
N ALA A 35 -9.38 -0.46 2.77
CA ALA A 35 -9.46 -1.90 2.57
C ALA A 35 -8.07 -2.55 2.52
N LEU A 36 -7.12 -1.98 1.79
CA LEU A 36 -5.74 -2.49 1.71
C LEU A 36 -5.02 -2.46 3.07
N LEU A 37 -5.26 -1.44 3.89
CA LEU A 37 -4.66 -1.33 5.23
C LEU A 37 -5.04 -2.48 6.15
N THR A 38 -6.21 -3.11 5.96
CA THR A 38 -6.61 -4.27 6.78
C THR A 38 -5.68 -5.47 6.57
N GLY A 39 -5.14 -5.66 5.37
CA GLY A 39 -4.20 -6.73 5.04
C GLY A 39 -2.73 -6.33 5.13
N LEU A 40 -2.42 -5.03 5.01
CA LEU A 40 -1.06 -4.51 4.85
C LEU A 40 -0.66 -3.55 5.98
N LEU A 41 -1.10 -3.81 7.21
CA LEU A 41 -0.80 -2.94 8.36
C LEU A 41 0.71 -2.75 8.58
N SER A 42 1.52 -3.78 8.28
CA SER A 42 2.98 -3.71 8.37
C SER A 42 3.62 -2.76 7.36
N HIS A 43 2.88 -2.32 6.34
CA HIS A 43 3.39 -1.46 5.27
C HIS A 43 3.14 0.03 5.53
N ILE A 44 2.59 0.39 6.70
CA ILE A 44 2.50 1.79 7.13
C ILE A 44 3.81 2.16 7.80
N GLY A 45 4.34 3.34 7.49
CA GLY A 45 5.48 3.92 8.18
C GLY A 45 5.29 5.40 8.50
N MET A 46 5.82 5.81 9.65
CA MET A 46 6.00 7.21 10.01
C MET A 46 7.46 7.61 9.78
N LYS A 47 7.66 8.72 9.07
CA LYS A 47 9.00 9.25 8.80
C LYS A 47 9.63 9.75 10.10
N ASP A 48 10.88 9.35 10.34
CA ASP A 48 11.73 9.94 11.38
C ASP A 48 12.05 11.40 11.02
N ALA A 49 12.07 12.30 12.01
CA ALA A 49 12.33 13.72 11.80
C ALA A 49 13.77 13.96 11.31
N ASP A 50 14.71 13.17 11.81
CA ASP A 50 16.14 13.39 11.62
C ASP A 50 16.76 12.46 10.57
N LYS A 51 15.99 11.50 10.05
CA LYS A 51 16.47 10.47 9.12
C LYS A 51 15.56 10.31 7.91
N GLN A 52 16.13 9.81 6.81
CA GLN A 52 15.37 9.36 5.63
C GLN A 52 14.84 7.92 5.82
N GLU A 53 14.38 7.62 7.02
CA GLU A 53 13.92 6.29 7.44
C GLU A 53 12.50 6.41 8.01
N PHE A 54 11.73 5.35 7.85
CA PHE A 54 10.37 5.22 8.35
C PHE A 54 10.32 4.13 9.40
N THR A 55 9.63 4.40 10.49
CA THR A 55 9.28 3.41 11.51
C THR A 55 7.88 2.87 11.21
N GLY A 56 7.80 1.58 10.93
CA GLY A 56 6.55 0.87 10.67
C GLY A 56 6.10 -0.01 11.83
N ALA A 57 5.12 -0.89 11.57
CA ALA A 57 4.62 -1.81 12.57
C ALA A 57 5.72 -2.77 13.06
N ARG A 58 5.60 -3.26 14.30
CA ARG A 58 6.56 -4.22 14.91
C ARG A 58 8.01 -3.72 14.93
N ASN A 59 8.23 -2.41 15.09
CA ASN A 59 9.54 -1.76 15.06
C ASN A 59 10.32 -1.97 13.74
N ALA A 60 9.64 -2.33 12.65
CA ALA A 60 10.27 -2.41 11.34
C ALA A 60 10.78 -1.03 10.91
N ARG A 61 11.98 -0.98 10.34
CA ARG A 61 12.58 0.25 9.82
C ARG A 61 12.85 0.08 8.35
N PHE A 62 12.32 0.99 7.54
CA PHE A 62 12.48 0.94 6.09
C PHE A 62 12.77 2.31 5.51
N SER A 63 13.43 2.33 4.35
CA SER A 63 13.61 3.54 3.54
C SER A 63 12.76 3.46 2.28
N ILE A 64 12.33 4.61 1.74
CA ILE A 64 11.64 4.62 0.44
C ILE A 64 12.63 4.32 -0.68
N PHE A 65 12.23 3.46 -1.61
CA PHE A 65 13.07 3.12 -2.76
C PHE A 65 13.37 4.38 -3.63
N PRO A 66 14.61 4.59 -4.11
CA PRO A 66 14.98 5.81 -4.83
C PRO A 66 14.20 6.05 -6.13
N GLY A 67 13.69 4.98 -6.76
CA GLY A 67 12.85 5.05 -7.95
C GLY A 67 11.40 5.47 -7.69
N SER A 68 10.97 5.59 -6.43
CA SER A 68 9.62 6.01 -6.09
C SER A 68 9.48 7.54 -6.12
N GLY A 69 8.33 8.03 -6.59
CA GLY A 69 8.05 9.48 -6.69
C GLY A 69 8.11 10.24 -5.36
N LEU A 70 7.95 9.55 -4.23
CA LEU A 70 8.00 10.13 -2.88
C LEU A 70 9.41 10.17 -2.27
N PHE A 71 10.45 9.66 -2.95
CA PHE A 71 11.81 9.61 -2.41
C PHE A 71 12.38 11.00 -2.08
N LYS A 72 12.14 11.99 -2.93
CA LYS A 72 12.69 13.35 -2.75
C LYS A 72 11.98 14.17 -1.68
N LYS A 73 10.66 13.97 -1.52
CA LYS A 73 9.81 14.69 -0.57
C LYS A 73 8.86 13.72 0.12
N PRO A 74 9.38 12.86 1.02
CA PRO A 74 8.56 11.89 1.72
C PRO A 74 7.58 12.60 2.69
N PRO A 75 6.29 12.23 2.68
CA PRO A 75 5.31 12.71 3.66
C PRO A 75 5.60 12.16 5.06
N LYS A 76 4.96 12.74 6.09
CA LYS A 76 5.10 12.28 7.49
C LYS A 76 4.65 10.83 7.67
N TRP A 77 3.56 10.45 6.99
CA TRP A 77 3.03 9.08 6.99
C TRP A 77 2.97 8.58 5.56
N THR A 78 3.33 7.33 5.36
CA THR A 78 3.21 6.67 4.06
C THR A 78 2.75 5.24 4.22
N MET A 79 1.94 4.78 3.28
CA MET A 79 1.69 3.36 3.04
C MET A 79 2.55 2.94 1.86
N VAL A 80 3.24 1.81 1.94
CA VAL A 80 3.97 1.23 0.81
C VAL A 80 3.22 0.04 0.23
N ALA A 81 3.36 -0.22 -1.07
CA ALA A 81 2.72 -1.38 -1.67
C ALA A 81 3.45 -2.67 -1.27
N GLU A 82 4.78 -2.58 -1.17
CA GLU A 82 5.64 -3.73 -0.94
C GLU A 82 6.83 -3.33 -0.05
N LEU A 83 7.22 -4.26 0.81
CA LEU A 83 8.46 -4.20 1.59
C LEU A 83 9.44 -5.23 1.03
N VAL A 84 10.55 -4.77 0.49
CA VAL A 84 11.57 -5.61 -0.15
C VAL A 84 12.85 -5.59 0.68
N GLU A 85 13.27 -6.75 1.15
CA GLU A 85 14.51 -6.91 1.92
C GLU A 85 15.67 -7.28 0.99
N THR A 86 16.71 -6.43 0.99
CA THR A 86 17.97 -6.70 0.27
C THR A 86 19.16 -6.46 1.21
N SER A 87 19.91 -5.37 1.03
CA SER A 87 20.91 -4.90 2.00
C SER A 87 20.29 -4.11 3.15
N ARG A 88 19.10 -3.56 2.93
CA ARG A 88 18.21 -2.95 3.92
C ARG A 88 16.77 -3.14 3.47
N LEU A 89 15.83 -2.87 4.37
CA LEU A 89 14.41 -2.94 4.07
C LEU A 89 13.97 -1.70 3.26
N TRP A 90 13.34 -1.95 2.12
CA TRP A 90 12.86 -0.93 1.20
C TRP A 90 11.36 -0.93 1.09
N GLY A 91 10.75 0.24 1.21
CA GLY A 91 9.36 0.48 0.87
C GLY A 91 9.23 0.93 -0.58
N VAL A 92 8.54 0.13 -1.39
CA VAL A 92 8.29 0.43 -2.81
C VAL A 92 6.89 0.98 -2.97
N LEU A 93 6.80 2.14 -3.64
CA LEU A 93 5.54 2.77 -4.02
C LEU A 93 5.36 2.72 -5.53
N PRO A 94 4.28 2.12 -6.05
CA PRO A 94 3.89 2.30 -7.44
C PRO A 94 3.49 3.77 -7.69
N PRO A 95 3.71 4.30 -8.90
CA PRO A 95 3.47 5.71 -9.23
C PRO A 95 2.07 6.21 -8.89
N ALA A 96 1.04 5.35 -9.02
CA ALA A 96 -0.35 5.71 -8.72
C ALA A 96 -0.60 6.06 -7.24
N LEU A 97 0.08 5.38 -6.31
CA LEU A 97 -0.08 5.62 -4.86
C LEU A 97 0.64 6.90 -4.41
N SER A 98 1.71 7.30 -5.12
CA SER A 98 2.51 8.48 -4.80
C SER A 98 1.80 9.83 -4.98
N ARG A 99 0.69 9.86 -5.72
CA ARG A 99 -0.05 11.10 -6.03
C ARG A 99 -1.16 11.43 -5.02
N SER A 100 -1.33 10.60 -4.01
CA SER A 100 -2.50 10.69 -3.14
C SER A 100 -2.35 11.63 -1.97
N GLY A 101 -3.37 12.46 -1.79
CA GLY A 101 -3.46 13.53 -0.82
C GLY A 101 -3.63 13.09 0.63
N TRP A 102 -2.90 12.06 1.09
CA TRP A 102 -2.75 11.75 2.52
C TRP A 102 -1.91 12.80 3.26
N SER A 103 -1.43 13.83 2.56
CA SER A 103 -0.62 14.94 3.06
C SER A 103 -1.35 16.27 3.22
N ARG A 104 -2.70 16.28 3.27
CA ARG A 104 -3.46 17.42 3.78
C ARG A 104 -4.13 17.07 5.10
#